data_AF-A0A9D4M7Q2-F1
#
_entry.id   AF-A0A9D4M7Q2-F1
#
_cell.length_a   1.000
_cell.length_b   1.000
_cell.length_c   1.000
_cell.angle_alpha   90.00
_cell.angle_beta   90.00
_cell.angle_gamma   90.00
#
_symmetry.space_group_name_H-M   'P 1'
#
loop_
_entity.id
_entity.type
_entity.pdbx_description
1 polymer ?
#
loop_
_entity_poly.entity_id
_entity_poly.type
_entity_poly.pdbx_seq_one_letter_code
_entity_poly.pdbx_strand_id
1 'polypeptide(L)'
;MTFLILTIAYQGLLFSHRLHIPEIRVMPGAEFHPKKETKVILTFTNPVTMNTKIQFQQAEGNFGEHVTAKIELPKKELVLAHRDDATLYDDMASQQEFKDDSSVVAFRKANKLAVYFKVTPLVQDGDVKVCFILKHNYRSTATALPSENQEQQIVWLEQRVALNLGLISPPK
;
A
#
# COMPACT_ATOMS: atom_id res chain seq x y z
N MET A 1 -7.41 6.00 17.38
CA MET A 1 -8.22 5.49 16.26
C MET A 1 -7.55 4.22 15.75
N THR A 2 -8.19 3.08 15.95
CA THR A 2 -7.72 1.77 15.50
C THR A 2 -8.20 1.58 14.06
N PHE A 3 -7.27 1.49 13.11
CA PHE A 3 -7.61 1.23 11.70
C PHE A 3 -7.81 -0.28 11.51
N LEU A 4 -9.03 -0.70 11.18
CA LEU A 4 -9.34 -2.08 10.84
C LEU A 4 -8.94 -2.31 9.37
N ILE A 5 -7.74 -2.87 9.15
CA ILE A 5 -7.35 -3.39 7.83
C ILE A 5 -8.03 -4.75 7.69
N LEU A 6 -9.16 -4.81 6.97
CA LEU A 6 -9.82 -6.07 6.64
C LEU A 6 -9.15 -6.68 5.41
N THR A 7 -8.10 -7.47 5.62
CA THR A 7 -7.48 -8.25 4.53
C THR A 7 -8.18 -9.59 4.40
N ILE A 8 -9.02 -9.75 3.37
CA ILE A 8 -9.57 -11.04 2.97
C ILE A 8 -8.55 -11.67 2.02
N ALA A 9 -7.77 -12.64 2.50
CA ALA A 9 -6.91 -13.46 1.65
C ALA A 9 -7.76 -14.59 1.06
N TYR A 10 -7.86 -14.64 -0.27
CA TYR A 10 -8.37 -15.82 -0.97
C TYR A 10 -7.24 -16.86 -1.09
N GLN A 11 -7.56 -18.08 -0.65
CA GLN A 11 -6.82 -19.35 -0.79
C GLN A 11 -5.50 -19.52 0.02
N GLY A 12 -5.63 -20.27 1.12
CA GLY A 12 -4.84 -21.48 1.33
C GLY A 12 -3.48 -21.41 2.05
N LEU A 13 -2.92 -20.24 2.36
CA LEU A 13 -1.62 -20.14 3.05
C LEU A 13 -1.69 -19.22 4.27
N LEU A 14 -1.94 -19.81 5.44
CA LEU A 14 -1.75 -19.20 6.77
C LEU A 14 -0.24 -19.13 7.10
N PHE A 15 0.57 -18.51 6.24
CA PHE A 15 1.93 -18.10 6.61
C PHE A 15 1.85 -16.68 7.17
N SER A 16 2.23 -16.52 8.44
CA SER A 16 2.46 -15.26 9.17
C SER A 16 2.31 -13.99 8.31
N HIS A 17 1.06 -13.53 8.19
CA HIS A 17 0.60 -12.45 7.31
C HIS A 17 1.41 -11.14 7.45
N ARG A 18 2.07 -10.91 8.58
CA ARG A 18 2.87 -9.69 8.82
C ARG A 18 4.27 -9.71 8.22
N LEU A 19 4.79 -10.87 7.81
CA LEU A 19 6.21 -10.96 7.42
C LEU A 19 6.49 -10.54 5.98
N HIS A 20 5.48 -10.51 5.10
CA HIS A 20 5.67 -10.25 3.67
C HIS A 20 4.75 -9.17 3.10
N ILE A 21 3.71 -8.78 3.83
CA ILE A 21 2.71 -7.81 3.38
C ILE A 21 3.16 -6.39 3.73
N PRO A 22 3.23 -5.46 2.77
CA PRO A 22 3.52 -4.06 3.07
C PRO A 22 2.54 -3.46 4.09
N GLU A 23 3.07 -2.81 5.12
CA GLU A 23 2.23 -2.05 6.06
C GLU A 23 1.72 -0.79 5.38
N ILE A 24 0.40 -0.57 5.43
CA ILE A 24 -0.28 0.60 4.86
C ILE A 24 -0.70 1.53 5.99
N ARG A 25 -0.42 2.82 5.86
CA ARG A 25 -0.86 3.85 6.80
C ARG A 25 -1.37 5.09 6.08
N VAL A 26 -2.48 5.64 6.54
CA VAL A 26 -3.03 6.93 6.09
C VAL A 26 -2.29 8.04 6.80
N MET A 27 -1.74 9.02 6.07
CA MET A 27 -1.21 10.23 6.69
C MET A 27 -2.35 11.19 7.04
N PRO A 28 -2.35 11.77 8.24
CA PRO A 28 -3.32 12.80 8.61
C PRO A 28 -3.07 14.09 7.82
N GLY A 29 -4.12 14.92 7.70
CA GLY A 29 -4.02 16.26 7.11
C GLY A 29 -4.90 16.51 5.88
N ALA A 30 -5.69 15.53 5.44
CA ALA A 30 -6.69 15.74 4.40
C ALA A 30 -8.03 16.19 5.00
N GLU A 31 -8.62 17.25 4.44
CA GLU A 31 -9.98 17.69 4.74
C GLU A 31 -10.89 17.31 3.57
N PHE A 32 -11.88 16.45 3.83
CA PHE A 32 -12.78 15.97 2.79
C PHE A 32 -14.00 16.86 2.67
N HIS A 33 -14.36 17.20 1.44
CA HIS A 33 -15.58 17.94 1.15
C HIS A 33 -16.42 17.14 0.14
N PRO A 34 -17.77 17.17 0.22
CA PRO A 34 -18.62 16.41 -0.68
C PRO A 34 -18.32 16.71 -2.14
N LYS A 35 -18.19 15.67 -2.97
CA LYS A 35 -17.95 15.75 -4.43
C LYS A 35 -16.68 16.51 -4.83
N LYS A 36 -15.79 16.83 -3.89
CA LYS A 36 -14.52 17.53 -4.16
C LYS A 36 -13.36 16.53 -4.14
N GLU A 37 -12.58 16.51 -5.21
CA GLU A 37 -11.34 15.73 -5.25
C GLU A 37 -10.36 16.26 -4.19
N THR A 38 -9.87 15.35 -3.35
CA THR A 38 -8.92 15.62 -2.28
C THR A 38 -7.72 14.71 -2.46
N LYS A 39 -6.51 15.28 -2.41
CA LYS A 39 -5.27 14.49 -2.41
C LYS A 39 -5.02 13.96 -1.00
N VAL A 40 -4.79 12.67 -0.90
CA VAL A 40 -4.42 11.98 0.34
C VAL A 40 -3.08 11.29 0.16
N ILE A 41 -2.34 11.10 1.25
CA ILE A 41 -1.06 10.39 1.21
C ILE A 41 -1.21 9.06 1.96
N LEU A 42 -0.92 7.97 1.27
CA LEU A 42 -0.78 6.65 1.89
C LEU A 42 0.70 6.28 1.92
N THR A 43 1.18 5.80 3.06
CA THR A 43 2.54 5.26 3.18
C THR A 43 2.52 3.75 3.16
N PHE A 44 3.43 3.17 2.41
CA PHE A 44 3.67 1.74 2.30
C PHE A 44 5.05 1.44 2.85
N THR A 45 5.14 0.51 3.79
CA THR A 45 6.41 0.11 4.42
C THR A 45 6.69 -1.34 4.07
N ASN A 46 7.83 -1.61 3.44
CA ASN A 46 8.22 -2.96 3.07
C ASN A 46 8.77 -3.72 4.30
N PRO A 47 8.17 -4.84 4.73
CA PRO A 47 8.68 -5.61 5.85
C PRO A 47 9.88 -6.50 5.47
N VAL A 48 10.15 -6.69 4.17
CA VAL A 48 11.11 -7.68 3.65
C VAL A 48 12.45 -7.03 3.33
N THR A 49 13.54 -7.77 3.50
CA THR A 49 14.93 -7.38 3.18
C THR A 49 15.26 -7.38 1.68
N MET A 50 14.25 -7.45 0.82
CA MET A 50 14.38 -7.35 -0.64
C MET A 50 13.45 -6.27 -1.18
N ASN A 51 13.81 -5.65 -2.30
CA ASN A 51 12.95 -4.66 -2.94
C ASN A 51 11.64 -5.31 -3.41
N THR A 52 10.51 -4.67 -3.11
CA THR A 52 9.18 -5.18 -3.43
C THR A 52 8.50 -4.26 -4.44
N LYS A 53 8.11 -4.82 -5.58
CA LYS A 53 7.28 -4.13 -6.57
C LYS A 53 5.84 -4.15 -6.11
N ILE A 54 5.18 -2.99 -6.15
CA ILE A 54 3.77 -2.83 -5.82
C ILE A 54 3.01 -2.20 -6.98
N GLN A 55 1.76 -2.62 -7.13
CA GLN A 55 0.81 -2.08 -8.09
C GLN A 55 -0.56 -1.95 -7.44
N PHE A 56 -1.37 -1.01 -7.94
CA PHE A 56 -2.72 -0.77 -7.43
C PHE A 56 -3.73 -1.08 -8.52
N GLN A 57 -4.83 -1.76 -8.15
CA GLN A 57 -5.93 -2.02 -9.05
C GLN A 57 -7.25 -1.61 -8.42
N GLN A 58 -8.18 -1.18 -9.27
CA GLN A 58 -9.55 -0.95 -8.83
C GLN A 58 -10.08 -2.28 -8.32
N ALA A 59 -10.74 -2.24 -7.18
CA ALA A 59 -11.34 -3.44 -6.66
C ALA A 59 -12.64 -3.69 -7.44
N GLU A 60 -12.80 -4.89 -7.99
CA GLU A 60 -13.99 -5.32 -8.74
C GLU A 60 -14.95 -6.10 -7.82
N GLY A 61 -16.26 -5.87 -7.98
CA GLY A 61 -17.31 -6.56 -7.21
C GLY A 61 -18.13 -5.64 -6.30
N ASN A 62 -19.15 -6.21 -5.63
CA ASN A 62 -19.99 -5.47 -4.69
C ASN A 62 -19.26 -5.36 -3.35
N PHE A 63 -18.61 -4.22 -3.09
CA PHE A 63 -17.86 -3.94 -1.85
C PHE A 63 -18.75 -3.77 -0.60
N GLY A 64 -20.06 -4.03 -0.75
CA GLY A 64 -21.10 -3.71 0.22
C GLY A 64 -21.35 -2.20 0.27
N GLU A 65 -22.38 -1.80 1.02
CA GLU A 65 -22.83 -0.42 1.27
C GLU A 65 -21.77 0.51 1.93
N HIS A 66 -20.50 0.10 1.98
CA HIS A 66 -19.49 0.66 2.88
C HIS A 66 -18.37 1.42 2.16
N VAL A 67 -18.37 1.51 0.82
CA VAL A 67 -17.50 2.42 0.05
C VAL A 67 -18.25 3.71 -0.21
N THR A 68 -17.79 4.80 0.39
CA THR A 68 -18.46 6.11 0.34
C THR A 68 -17.67 7.12 -0.49
N ALA A 69 -16.54 6.73 -1.06
CA ALA A 69 -15.69 7.59 -1.89
C ALA A 69 -15.08 6.84 -3.07
N LYS A 70 -14.92 7.57 -4.19
CA LYS A 70 -14.17 7.11 -5.35
C LYS A 70 -12.69 7.38 -5.12
N ILE A 71 -11.83 6.42 -5.45
CA ILE A 71 -10.37 6.57 -5.40
C ILE A 71 -9.78 6.45 -6.80
N GLU A 72 -8.89 7.38 -7.17
CA GLU A 72 -8.05 7.27 -8.35
C GLU A 72 -6.69 6.73 -7.95
N LEU A 73 -6.33 5.59 -8.54
CA LEU A 73 -5.13 4.84 -8.21
C LEU A 73 -4.00 5.21 -9.19
N PRO A 74 -2.75 5.27 -8.72
CA PRO A 74 -1.59 5.36 -9.61
C PRO A 74 -1.53 4.15 -10.54
N LYS A 75 -1.37 4.40 -11.85
CA LYS A 75 -1.27 3.34 -12.88
C LYS A 75 0.13 2.74 -13.02
N LYS A 76 1.13 3.35 -12.37
CA LYS A 76 2.54 2.98 -12.49
C LYS A 76 2.93 1.96 -11.42
N GLU A 77 3.76 0.99 -11.79
CA GLU A 77 4.43 0.12 -10.83
C GLU A 77 5.42 0.95 -9.99
N LEU A 78 5.35 0.78 -8.67
CA LEU A 78 6.26 1.42 -7.73
C LEU A 78 7.13 0.37 -7.05
N VAL A 79 8.33 0.76 -6.64
CA VAL A 79 9.26 -0.12 -5.94
C VAL A 79 9.39 0.35 -4.50
N LEU A 80 9.04 -0.49 -3.54
CA LEU A 80 9.39 -0.33 -2.15
C LEU A 80 10.82 -0.82 -1.94
N ALA A 81 11.65 0.03 -1.33
CA ALA A 81 13.01 -0.35 -0.98
C ALA A 81 12.98 -1.49 0.05
N HIS A 82 13.99 -2.35 -0.01
CA HIS A 82 14.23 -3.36 0.99
C HIS A 82 14.33 -2.76 2.40
N ARG A 83 13.90 -3.55 3.39
CA ARG A 83 14.20 -3.29 4.79
C ARG A 83 15.69 -3.54 5.02
N ASP A 84 16.40 -2.49 5.37
CA ASP A 84 17.82 -2.58 5.70
C ASP A 84 17.98 -2.59 7.23
N ASP A 85 18.23 -3.77 7.79
CA ASP A 85 18.45 -3.94 9.24
C ASP A 85 19.86 -3.48 9.67
N ALA A 86 20.79 -3.24 8.73
CA ALA A 86 22.16 -2.82 8.98
C ALA A 86 22.31 -1.29 9.12
N THR A 87 21.31 -0.50 8.68
CA THR A 87 21.27 0.97 8.84
C THR A 87 21.26 1.47 10.28
N LEU A 88 21.16 0.60 11.28
CA LEU A 88 21.30 0.96 12.70
C LEU A 88 22.77 1.20 13.11
N TYR A 89 23.74 0.83 12.27
CA TYR A 89 25.16 0.84 12.62
C TYR A 89 26.10 1.47 11.58
N ASP A 90 25.60 1.92 10.43
CA ASP A 90 26.43 2.48 9.36
C ASP A 90 25.81 3.75 8.74
N ASP A 91 26.45 4.90 8.96
CA ASP A 91 26.08 6.21 8.40
C ASP A 91 26.35 6.32 6.88
N MET A 92 26.91 5.27 6.25
CA MET A 92 27.23 5.23 4.81
C MET A 92 26.26 4.39 3.96
N ALA A 93 25.04 4.13 4.44
CA ALA A 93 24.05 3.36 3.69
C ALA A 93 23.87 3.90 2.25
N SER A 94 24.11 3.05 1.26
CA SER A 94 23.97 3.38 -0.16
C SER A 94 22.57 3.92 -0.41
N GLN A 95 22.45 5.20 -0.77
CA GLN A 95 21.18 5.77 -1.20
C GLN A 95 20.76 5.02 -2.47
N GLN A 96 19.76 4.14 -2.37
CA GLN A 96 19.15 3.55 -3.55
C GLN A 96 18.49 4.68 -4.35
N GLU A 97 19.04 4.96 -5.54
CA GLU A 97 18.46 5.95 -6.45
C GLU A 97 17.18 5.37 -7.08
N PHE A 98 16.04 5.92 -6.67
CA PHE A 98 14.75 5.65 -7.32
C PHE A 98 14.39 6.83 -8.22
N LYS A 99 14.06 6.54 -9.48
CA LYS A 99 13.48 7.53 -10.42
C LYS A 99 11.98 7.65 -10.16
N ASP A 100 11.66 8.14 -8.97
CA ASP A 100 10.29 8.36 -8.52
C ASP A 100 9.64 9.51 -9.31
N ASP A 101 8.36 9.35 -9.63
CA ASP A 101 7.56 10.39 -10.29
C ASP A 101 6.97 11.29 -9.21
N SER A 102 7.34 12.58 -9.18
CA SER A 102 6.90 13.54 -8.15
C SER A 102 5.40 13.82 -8.17
N SER A 103 4.69 13.46 -9.24
CA SER A 103 3.22 13.55 -9.30
C SER A 103 2.52 12.41 -8.54
N VAL A 104 3.22 11.29 -8.35
CA VAL A 104 2.70 10.07 -7.71
C VAL A 104 3.35 9.84 -6.34
N VAL A 105 4.64 10.06 -6.22
CA VAL A 105 5.43 9.83 -5.01
C VAL A 105 5.59 11.14 -4.25
N ALA A 106 5.11 11.16 -3.00
CA ALA A 106 5.24 12.31 -2.11
C ALA A 106 6.65 12.38 -1.50
N PHE A 107 7.14 11.26 -0.97
CA PHE A 107 8.49 11.13 -0.45
C PHE A 107 8.86 9.65 -0.32
N ARG A 108 10.16 9.40 -0.21
CA ARG A 108 10.74 8.11 0.14
C ARG A 108 11.66 8.29 1.34
N LYS A 109 11.60 7.35 2.28
CA LYS A 109 12.51 7.33 3.43
C LYS A 109 12.75 5.89 3.86
N ALA A 110 14.00 5.43 3.77
CA ALA A 110 14.36 4.03 4.01
C ALA A 110 13.46 3.06 3.21
N ASN A 111 12.90 2.04 3.86
CA ASN A 111 11.97 1.06 3.30
C ASN A 111 10.52 1.56 3.17
N LYS A 112 10.28 2.86 3.34
CA LYS A 112 8.95 3.49 3.28
C LYS A 112 8.80 4.37 2.04
N LEU A 113 7.66 4.21 1.38
CA LEU A 113 7.24 5.02 0.24
C LEU A 113 5.91 5.69 0.54
N ALA A 114 5.84 7.00 0.35
CA ALA A 114 4.60 7.77 0.46
C ALA A 114 4.07 8.10 -0.93
N VAL A 115 2.79 7.79 -1.17
CA VAL A 115 2.16 7.87 -2.49
C VAL A 115 0.90 8.71 -2.40
N TYR A 116 0.73 9.60 -3.37
CA TYR A 116 -0.48 10.40 -3.53
C TYR A 116 -1.61 9.58 -4.16
N PHE A 117 -2.78 9.66 -3.53
CA PHE A 117 -4.04 9.18 -4.09
C PHE A 117 -5.01 10.35 -4.17
N LYS A 118 -5.88 10.30 -5.17
CA LYS A 118 -6.98 11.26 -5.28
C LYS A 118 -8.26 10.57 -4.84
N VAL A 119 -8.98 11.21 -3.93
CA VAL A 119 -10.21 10.67 -3.36
C VAL A 119 -11.32 11.69 -3.50
N THR A 120 -12.46 11.24 -4.01
CA THR A 120 -13.66 12.07 -4.17
C THR A 120 -14.79 11.44 -3.38
N PRO A 121 -15.22 12.07 -2.25
CA PRO A 121 -16.37 11.60 -1.49
C PRO A 121 -17.65 11.63 -2.34
N LEU A 122 -18.42 10.55 -2.27
CA LEU A 122 -19.71 10.39 -2.95
C LEU A 122 -20.89 10.71 -2.03
N VAL A 123 -20.66 10.70 -0.71
CA VAL A 123 -21.64 11.04 0.32
C VAL A 123 -21.54 12.52 0.72
N GLN A 124 -22.62 13.05 1.30
CA GLN A 124 -22.70 14.44 1.78
C GLN A 124 -22.23 14.58 3.23
N ASP A 125 -22.33 13.51 4.01
CA ASP A 125 -21.96 13.47 5.42
C ASP A 125 -21.49 12.06 5.79
N GLY A 126 -20.72 11.95 6.88
CA GLY A 126 -20.22 10.70 7.44
C GLY A 126 -18.80 10.34 7.04
N ASP A 127 -18.49 9.04 7.12
CA ASP A 127 -17.16 8.50 6.85
C ASP A 127 -16.80 8.51 5.37
N VAL A 128 -15.52 8.76 5.06
CA VAL A 128 -14.90 8.63 3.74
C VAL A 128 -14.15 7.29 3.68
N LYS A 129 -14.77 6.30 3.05
CA LYS A 129 -14.29 4.92 2.96
C LYS A 129 -13.97 4.57 1.52
N VAL A 130 -12.80 3.99 1.31
CA VAL A 130 -12.29 3.57 -0.01
C VAL A 130 -11.86 2.11 0.03
N CYS A 131 -11.91 1.45 -1.12
CA CYS A 131 -11.38 0.10 -1.29
C CYS A 131 -10.60 -0.01 -2.59
N PHE A 132 -9.47 -0.72 -2.57
CA PHE A 132 -8.66 -1.04 -3.74
C PHE A 132 -7.91 -2.36 -3.54
N ILE A 133 -7.30 -2.89 -4.60
CA ILE A 133 -6.40 -4.05 -4.53
C ILE A 133 -4.95 -3.57 -4.55
N LEU A 134 -4.18 -3.98 -3.55
CA LEU A 134 -2.73 -3.88 -3.53
C LEU A 134 -2.14 -5.19 -4.05
N LYS A 135 -1.43 -5.13 -5.17
CA LYS A 135 -0.59 -6.23 -5.64
C LYS A 135 0.84 -5.99 -5.21
N HIS A 136 1.50 -7.03 -4.70
CA HIS A 136 2.92 -6.99 -4.42
C HIS A 136 3.58 -8.28 -4.86
N ASN A 137 4.82 -8.20 -5.30
CA ASN A 137 5.59 -9.40 -5.59
C ASN A 137 6.12 -10.02 -4.30
N TYR A 138 6.06 -11.34 -4.23
CA TYR A 138 6.56 -12.15 -3.14
C TYR A 138 7.52 -13.19 -3.71
N ARG A 139 8.67 -13.35 -3.06
CA ARG A 139 9.62 -14.41 -3.40
C ARG A 139 9.45 -15.53 -2.39
N SER A 140 8.97 -16.69 -2.85
CA SER A 140 8.86 -17.86 -2.00
C SER A 140 10.23 -18.44 -1.71
N THR A 141 10.57 -18.59 -0.43
CA THR A 141 11.77 -19.30 0.04
C THR A 141 11.47 -20.76 0.39
N ALA A 142 10.27 -21.26 0.05
CA ALA A 142 9.81 -22.61 0.36
C ALA A 142 10.42 -23.67 -0.58
N THR A 143 11.74 -23.80 -0.58
CA THR A 143 12.40 -25.03 -1.02
C THR A 143 13.56 -25.34 -0.09
N ALA A 144 13.42 -26.42 0.68
CA ALA A 144 14.33 -26.85 1.74
C ALA A 144 15.63 -27.52 1.23
N LEU A 145 15.95 -27.43 -0.06
CA LEU A 145 17.17 -28.00 -0.62
C LEU A 145 17.76 -27.04 -1.66
N PRO A 146 18.99 -26.53 -1.46
CA PRO A 146 19.70 -25.77 -2.48
C PRO A 146 20.07 -26.72 -3.62
N SER A 147 19.21 -26.78 -4.63
CA SER A 147 19.59 -27.28 -5.95
C SER A 147 20.14 -26.06 -6.70
N GLU A 148 21.36 -26.12 -7.23
CA GLU A 148 22.07 -24.98 -7.87
C GLU A 148 21.33 -24.30 -9.05
N ASN A 149 20.14 -24.78 -9.43
CA ASN A 149 19.42 -24.36 -10.64
C ASN A 149 17.93 -24.02 -10.45
N GLN A 150 17.41 -23.85 -9.22
CA GLN A 150 16.04 -23.37 -9.05
C GLN A 150 15.97 -21.85 -9.03
N GLU A 151 15.59 -21.25 -10.17
CA GLU A 151 15.16 -19.86 -10.22
C GLU A 151 14.02 -19.65 -9.22
N GLN A 152 14.28 -18.83 -8.21
CA GLN A 152 13.35 -18.59 -7.12
C GLN A 152 12.08 -17.94 -7.69
N GLN A 153 10.95 -18.64 -7.59
CA GLN A 153 9.69 -18.18 -8.19
C GLN A 153 9.19 -16.89 -7.54
N ILE A 154 8.95 -15.87 -8.38
CA ILE A 154 8.28 -14.63 -8.00
C ILE A 154 6.78 -14.83 -8.22
N VAL A 155 6.01 -14.74 -7.14
CA VAL A 155 4.55 -14.83 -7.15
C VAL A 155 3.97 -13.44 -6.89
N TRP A 156 2.93 -13.05 -7.60
CA TRP A 156 2.17 -11.84 -7.29
C TRP A 156 1.07 -12.15 -6.29
N LEU A 157 1.09 -11.47 -5.16
CA LEU A 157 0.05 -11.58 -4.14
C LEU A 157 -0.88 -10.37 -4.25
N GLU A 158 -2.18 -10.64 -4.19
CA GLU A 158 -3.22 -9.63 -4.26
C GLU A 158 -3.90 -9.47 -2.91
N GLN A 159 -4.04 -8.24 -2.46
CA GLN A 159 -4.64 -7.92 -1.18
C GLN A 159 -5.73 -6.89 -1.34
N ARG A 160 -6.90 -7.22 -0.82
CA ARG A 160 -7.99 -6.25 -0.69
C ARG A 160 -7.69 -5.32 0.47
N VAL A 161 -7.64 -4.03 0.17
CA VAL A 161 -7.37 -2.95 1.12
C VAL A 161 -8.62 -2.10 1.24
N ALA A 162 -9.25 -2.11 2.42
CA ALA A 162 -10.35 -1.22 2.78
C ALA A 162 -9.86 -0.23 3.84
N LEU A 163 -10.05 1.06 3.61
CA LEU A 163 -9.59 2.14 4.49
C LEU A 163 -10.73 3.09 4.82
N ASN A 164 -10.82 3.51 6.08
CA ASN A 164 -11.54 4.72 6.48
C ASN A 164 -10.51 5.86 6.55
N LEU A 165 -10.70 6.88 5.72
CA LEU A 165 -9.81 8.03 5.61
C LEU A 165 -10.16 9.16 6.58
N GLY A 166 -11.33 9.09 7.21
CA GLY A 166 -11.84 10.11 8.13
C GLY A 166 -13.27 10.52 7.81
N LEU A 167 -13.70 11.65 8.39
CA LEU A 167 -15.02 12.21 8.20
C LEU A 167 -15.01 13.32 7.16
N ILE A 168 -16.16 13.57 6.55
CA ILE A 168 -16.39 14.78 5.76
C ILE A 168 -16.36 16.00 6.69
N SER A 169 -15.62 17.03 6.28
CA SER A 169 -15.58 18.32 6.97
C SER A 169 -16.91 19.04 6.83
N PRO A 170 -17.42 19.68 7.89
CA PRO A 170 -18.64 20.48 7.80
C PRO A 170 -18.45 21.65 6.81
N PRO A 171 -19.52 22.10 6.14
CA PRO A 171 -19.47 23.26 5.27
C PRO A 171 -18.99 24.49 6.06
N LYS A 172 -18.04 25.24 5.49
CA LYS A 172 -17.64 26.56 5.99
C LYS A 172 -18.65 27.63 5.61
#